data_AF-A0A4R2AUB5-F1
#
_entry.id   AF-A0A4R2AUB5-F1
#
_cell.length_a   1.000
_cell.length_b   1.000
_cell.length_c   1.000
_cell.angle_alpha   90.00
_cell.angle_beta   90.00
_cell.angle_gamma   90.00
#
_symmetry.space_group_name_H-M   'P 1'
#
loop_
_entity.id
_entity.type
_entity.pdbx_description
1 polymer ?
#
loop_
_entity_poly.entity_id
_entity_poly.type
_entity_poly.pdbx_seq_one_letter_code
_entity_poly.pdbx_strand_id
1 'polypeptide(L)'
;MRIVPVFGKGAVSASPRIGHLHVIVDDLPWWWADASDNNTVDIANFPPGQHKVRIQLVDANHNAFPGREVTHTFTVPHNVTPHQH
;
A
#
# COMPACT_ATOMS: atom_id res chain seq x y z
N MET A 1 0.21 -9.46 -13.93
CA MET A 1 1.31 -9.08 -13.03
C MET A 1 1.23 -9.96 -11.81
N ARG A 2 2.35 -10.27 -11.17
CA ARG A 2 2.41 -11.08 -9.95
C ARG A 2 2.98 -10.24 -8.82
N ILE A 3 2.34 -10.27 -7.65
CA ILE A 3 2.85 -9.65 -6.43
C ILE A 3 3.68 -10.71 -5.71
N VAL A 4 4.98 -10.46 -5.53
CA VAL A 4 5.91 -11.37 -4.84
C VAL A 4 7.06 -10.54 -4.25
N PRO A 5 7.71 -10.97 -3.15
CA PRO A 5 8.80 -10.25 -2.50
C PRO A 5 10.14 -10.42 -3.26
N VAL A 6 10.16 -10.08 -4.55
CA VAL A 6 11.34 -10.11 -5.41
C VAL A 6 11.69 -8.69 -5.83
N PHE A 7 12.89 -8.24 -5.48
CA PHE A 7 13.31 -6.85 -5.66
C PHE A 7 14.65 -6.74 -6.41
N GLY A 8 14.96 -5.53 -6.85
CA GLY A 8 16.20 -5.22 -7.57
C GLY A 8 16.15 -5.57 -9.06
N LYS A 9 17.32 -5.57 -9.72
CA LYS A 9 17.42 -5.68 -11.19
C LYS A 9 16.74 -6.94 -11.76
N GLY A 10 16.76 -8.05 -11.03
CA GLY A 10 16.15 -9.31 -11.46
C GLY A 10 14.62 -9.23 -11.61
N ALA A 11 13.95 -8.37 -10.83
CA ALA A 11 12.50 -8.22 -10.87
C ALA A 11 12.00 -7.63 -12.20
N VAL A 12 12.79 -6.73 -12.82
CA VAL A 12 12.45 -6.06 -14.08
C VAL A 12 12.42 -7.05 -15.25
N SER A 13 13.28 -8.06 -15.24
CA SER A 13 13.42 -9.04 -16.32
C SER A 13 12.53 -10.28 -16.13
N ALA A 14 11.80 -10.37 -15.02
CA ALA A 14 11.02 -11.56 -14.68
C ALA A 14 9.73 -11.70 -15.50
N SER A 15 9.34 -12.95 -15.76
CA SER A 15 8.06 -13.31 -16.38
C SER A 15 7.34 -14.38 -15.54
N PRO A 16 6.05 -14.21 -15.19
CA PRO A 16 5.21 -13.03 -15.44
C PRO A 16 5.78 -11.75 -14.81
N ARG A 17 5.43 -10.57 -15.35
CA ARG A 17 5.88 -9.27 -14.80
C ARG A 17 5.59 -9.20 -13.30
N ILE A 18 6.55 -8.72 -12.53
CA ILE A 18 6.46 -8.54 -11.08
C ILE A 18 6.08 -7.10 -10.74
N GLY A 19 5.31 -6.93 -9.67
CA GLY A 19 4.99 -5.64 -9.07
C GLY A 19 4.68 -5.78 -7.58
N HIS A 20 4.26 -4.69 -6.97
CA HIS A 20 3.85 -4.61 -5.56
C HIS A 20 2.86 -3.47 -5.37
N LEU A 21 2.35 -3.30 -4.15
CA LEU A 21 1.48 -2.19 -3.80
C LEU A 21 2.31 -1.06 -3.18
N HIS A 22 2.08 0.18 -3.57
CA HIS A 22 2.40 1.33 -2.73
C HIS A 22 1.19 1.62 -1.84
N VAL A 23 1.40 1.70 -0.52
CA VAL A 23 0.36 2.10 0.43
C VAL A 23 0.71 3.44 1.04
N ILE A 24 -0.10 4.45 0.74
CA ILE A 24 0.15 5.86 1.06
C ILE A 24 -0.96 6.34 1.99
N VAL A 25 -0.56 6.83 3.16
CA VAL A 25 -1.47 7.33 4.19
C VAL A 25 -1.49 8.85 4.13
N ASP A 26 -2.68 9.46 4.11
CA ASP A 26 -2.91 10.91 4.26
C ASP A 26 -2.06 11.82 3.35
N ASP A 27 -1.70 11.34 2.15
CA ASP A 27 -0.75 12.00 1.24
C ASP A 27 0.59 12.39 1.89
N LEU A 28 0.99 11.66 2.94
CA LEU A 28 2.28 11.85 3.58
C LEU A 28 3.41 11.60 2.55
N PRO A 29 4.57 12.25 2.72
CA PRO A 29 5.69 12.14 1.77
C PRO A 29 6.39 10.77 1.83
N TRP A 30 5.85 9.83 2.61
CA TRP A 30 6.37 8.48 2.78
C TRP A 30 5.25 7.46 2.55
N TRP A 31 5.66 6.25 2.18
CA TRP A 31 4.80 5.08 1.99
C TRP A 31 5.64 3.82 2.20
N TRP A 32 4.99 2.65 2.18
CA TRP A 32 5.69 1.37 2.12
C TRP A 32 5.27 0.57 0.89
N ALA A 33 6.13 -0.40 0.55
CA ALA A 33 5.83 -1.41 -0.45
C ALA A 33 5.23 -2.64 0.23
N ASP A 34 4.07 -3.09 -0.23
CA ASP A 34 3.50 -4.38 0.15
C ASP A 34 3.63 -5.36 -1.03
N ALA A 35 4.41 -6.41 -0.81
CA ALA A 35 4.67 -7.48 -1.78
C ALA A 35 4.21 -8.85 -1.28
N SER A 36 3.25 -8.88 -0.35
CA SER A 36 2.82 -10.09 0.37
C SER A 36 1.87 -11.00 -0.42
N ASP A 37 1.09 -10.43 -1.36
CA ASP A 37 0.02 -11.13 -2.10
C ASP A 37 -1.03 -11.80 -1.18
N ASN A 38 -1.21 -11.26 0.02
CA ASN A 38 -2.14 -11.80 1.03
C ASN A 38 -3.55 -11.18 0.96
N ASN A 39 -3.79 -10.26 0.02
CA ASN A 39 -5.05 -9.53 -0.19
C ASN A 39 -5.51 -8.65 1.00
N THR A 40 -4.60 -8.31 1.92
CA THR A 40 -4.92 -7.55 3.14
C THR A 40 -3.81 -6.55 3.47
N VAL A 41 -4.21 -5.31 3.74
CA VAL A 41 -3.30 -4.27 4.25
C VAL A 41 -3.72 -3.93 5.68
N ASP A 42 -2.89 -4.28 6.64
CA ASP A 42 -3.12 -4.01 8.05
C ASP A 42 -2.37 -2.74 8.50
N ILE A 43 -3.10 -1.81 9.11
CA ILE A 43 -2.57 -0.53 9.59
C ILE A 43 -3.28 -0.20 10.90
N ALA A 44 -2.53 0.22 11.92
CA ALA A 44 -3.06 0.52 13.24
C ALA A 44 -2.66 1.91 13.73
N ASN A 45 -3.31 2.37 14.81
CA ASN A 45 -2.97 3.57 15.55
C ASN A 45 -3.05 4.89 14.76
N PHE A 46 -4.04 5.01 13.88
CA PHE A 46 -4.47 6.31 13.38
C PHE A 46 -4.97 7.20 14.53
N PRO A 47 -4.58 8.49 14.58
CA PRO A 47 -5.17 9.43 15.54
C PRO A 47 -6.66 9.64 15.24
N PRO A 48 -7.44 10.20 16.16
CA PRO A 48 -8.79 10.65 15.83
C PRO A 48 -8.82 11.69 14.70
N GLY A 49 -9.78 11.56 13.79
CA GLY A 49 -9.92 12.45 12.65
C GLY A 49 -10.30 11.74 11.36
N GLN A 50 -10.36 12.51 10.28
CA GLN A 50 -10.54 11.98 8.93
C GLN A 50 -9.19 11.54 8.37
N HIS A 51 -9.19 10.37 7.74
CA HIS A 51 -8.02 9.77 7.12
C HIS A 51 -8.35 9.26 5.72
N LYS A 52 -7.29 9.09 4.92
CA LYS A 52 -7.36 8.39 3.66
C LYS A 52 -6.14 7.49 3.47
N VAL A 53 -6.39 6.36 2.82
CA VAL A 53 -5.35 5.42 2.39
C VAL A 53 -5.51 5.24 0.89
N ARG A 54 -4.44 5.54 0.16
CA ARG A 54 -4.32 5.32 -1.28
C ARG A 54 -3.44 4.11 -1.51
N ILE A 55 -3.98 3.13 -2.23
CA ILE A 55 -3.31 1.88 -2.59
C ILE A 55 -3.13 1.88 -4.10
N GLN A 56 -1.87 1.78 -4.54
CA GLN A 56 -1.51 1.75 -5.96
C GLN A 56 -0.82 0.45 -6.31
N LEU A 57 -1.25 -0.21 -7.38
CA LEU A 57 -0.47 -1.26 -7.99
C LEU A 57 0.66 -0.64 -8.82
N VAL A 58 1.91 -1.00 -8.55
CA VAL A 58 3.08 -0.52 -9.29
C VAL A 58 3.88 -1.66 -9.92
N ASP A 59 4.60 -1.36 -10.99
CA ASP A 59 5.57 -2.29 -11.56
C ASP A 59 6.91 -2.28 -10.78
N ALA A 60 7.84 -3.15 -11.16
CA ALA A 60 9.17 -3.24 -10.55
C ALA A 60 10.04 -1.95 -10.68
N ASN A 61 9.66 -1.01 -11.55
CA ASN A 61 10.29 0.30 -11.69
C ASN A 61 9.53 1.41 -10.93
N HIS A 62 8.57 1.03 -10.08
CA HIS A 62 7.72 1.92 -9.29
C HIS A 62 6.81 2.82 -10.14
N ASN A 63 6.51 2.42 -11.37
CA ASN A 63 5.50 3.11 -12.17
C ASN A 63 4.11 2.60 -11.77
N ALA A 64 3.19 3.53 -11.50
CA ALA A 64 1.80 3.22 -11.26
C ALA A 64 1.18 2.54 -12.48
N PHE A 65 0.48 1.43 -12.25
CA PHE A 65 -0.22 0.72 -13.30
C PHE A 65 -1.54 1.47 -13.63
N PRO A 66 -1.77 1.88 -14.89
CA PRO A 66 -2.92 2.70 -15.23
C PRO A 66 -4.25 2.10 -14.77
N GLY A 67 -5.06 2.91 -14.08
CA GLY A 67 -6.38 2.51 -13.60
C GLY A 67 -6.37 1.47 -12.46
N ARG A 68 -5.21 1.20 -11.84
CA ARG A 68 -5.07 0.25 -10.72
C ARG A 68 -4.65 0.98 -9.44
N GLU A 69 -5.45 1.96 -9.08
CA GLU A 69 -5.35 2.71 -7.83
C GLU A 69 -6.73 2.80 -7.19
N VAL A 70 -6.78 2.76 -5.86
CA VAL A 70 -7.98 3.08 -5.08
C VAL A 70 -7.59 3.97 -3.91
N THR A 71 -8.46 4.94 -3.59
CA THR A 71 -8.37 5.73 -2.36
C THR A 71 -9.57 5.43 -1.50
N HIS A 72 -9.33 4.99 -0.26
CA HIS A 72 -10.36 4.78 0.75
C HIS A 72 -10.26 5.86 1.81
N THR A 73 -11.37 6.54 2.09
CA THR A 73 -11.49 7.51 3.18
C THR A 73 -12.24 6.90 4.35
N PHE A 74 -11.81 7.19 5.58
CA PHE A 74 -12.49 6.76 6.80
C PHE A 74 -12.31 7.78 7.92
N THR A 75 -13.02 7.59 9.04
CA THR A 75 -12.94 8.49 10.20
C THR A 75 -12.69 7.66 11.45
N VAL A 76 -11.69 8.06 12.23
CA VAL A 76 -11.41 7.52 13.56
C VAL A 76 -12.13 8.39 14.60
N PRO A 77 -13.06 7.83 15.40
CA PRO A 77 -13.77 8.59 16.42
C PRO A 77 -12.83 9.16 17.51
N HIS A 78 -13.23 10.27 18.14
CA HIS A 78 -12.41 10.94 19.18
C HIS A 78 -12.31 10.18 20.51
N ASN A 79 -13.23 9.25 20.76
CA ASN A 79 -13.30 8.51 22.03
C ASN A 79 -12.75 7.08 21.88
N VAL A 80 -11.77 6.88 21.00
CA VAL A 80 -11.13 5.56 20.82
C VAL A 80 -9.94 5.39 21.76
N THR A 81 -9.84 4.22 22.37
CA THR A 81 -8.62 3.79 23.04
C THR A 81 -7.64 3.27 21.98
N PRO A 82 -6.37 3.71 21.98
CA PRO A 82 -5.36 3.15 21.08
C PRO A 82 -5.26 1.64 21.21
N HIS A 83 -5.00 0.96 20.09
CA HIS A 83 -4.77 -0.47 20.08
C HIS A 83 -3.52 -0.82 20.93
N GLN A 84 -3.63 -1.80 21.83
CA GLN A 84 -2.49 -2.38 22.55
C GLN A 84 -2.21 -3.79 22.01
N HIS A 85 -0.94 -4.04 21.67
CA HIS A 85 -0.45 -5.33 21.17
C HIS A 85 0.00 -6.22 22.32
#